data_AF-A0A851BW78-F1
#
_entry.id   AF-A0A851BW78-F1
#
_cell.length_a   1.000
_cell.length_b   1.000
_cell.length_c   1.000
_cell.angle_alpha   90.00
_cell.angle_beta   90.00
_cell.angle_gamma   90.00
#
_symmetry.space_group_name_H-M   'P 1'
#
loop_
_entity.id
_entity.type
_entity.pdbx_description
1 polymer ?
#
loop_
_entity_poly.entity_id
_entity_poly.type
_entity_poly.pdbx_seq_one_letter_code
_entity_poly.pdbx_strand_id
1 'polypeptide(L)'
;VQEGWTYFKQELLKAQELAVPMCRKGSWRGRRPAWMNKELLKELGEKKRVYRLWKEGKASPDMFRDVARLCRRRIREAKAQLELKLATSVKDNKKHFYKFINAKKKGKKSLHSLLDLEGNIITEDEEKAEVLNAFFASIFNSEEGGVQDEWTLELGDAVGEQCVPLEIHEELVQDLLSHLDTHKSMGPDGIHPRVLRELADELAKPLSIIFHQSWLTGEVPDDWKLANVIPIHKKGRMEEPGNYRPVSLTSVPGKMMEQFILGAITAHLKDAQGLRSSQHGFRQGRSCLSNLISFYDQVTRLVDVGRPVDVVYLDFSKAFDTVPHSKLLAKLSARGLDGNTLRW
;
A
#
# COMPACT_ATOMS: atom_id res chain seq x y z
N VAL A 1 16.36 -19.64 -7.58
CA VAL A 1 15.75 -18.29 -7.83
C VAL A 1 16.29 -17.26 -6.86
N GLN A 2 16.45 -17.63 -5.59
CA GLN A 2 16.99 -16.81 -4.51
C GLN A 2 18.36 -16.19 -4.83
N GLU A 3 19.30 -16.96 -5.38
CA GLU A 3 20.64 -16.45 -5.73
C GLU A 3 20.57 -15.33 -6.79
N GLY A 4 19.79 -15.54 -7.86
CA GLY A 4 19.58 -14.54 -8.91
C GLY A 4 18.92 -13.26 -8.38
N TRP A 5 17.91 -13.40 -7.52
CA TRP A 5 17.28 -12.27 -6.84
C TRP A 5 18.28 -11.52 -5.94
N THR A 6 19.08 -12.24 -5.15
CA THR A 6 20.05 -11.66 -4.23
C THR A 6 21.11 -10.86 -4.99
N TYR A 7 21.64 -11.42 -6.08
CA TYR A 7 22.58 -10.73 -6.95
C TYR A 7 21.97 -9.46 -7.57
N PHE A 8 20.77 -9.57 -8.14
CA PHE A 8 20.04 -8.44 -8.71
C PHE A 8 19.84 -7.32 -7.69
N LYS A 9 19.33 -7.66 -6.50
CA LYS A 9 19.08 -6.70 -5.41
C LYS A 9 20.37 -6.00 -4.98
N GLN A 10 21.45 -6.75 -4.78
CA GLN A 10 22.73 -6.19 -4.32
C GLN A 10 23.30 -5.19 -5.32
N GLU A 11 23.33 -5.52 -6.61
CA GLU A 11 23.85 -4.61 -7.63
C GLU A 11 22.96 -3.37 -7.78
N LEU A 12 21.63 -3.52 -7.72
CA LEU A 12 20.70 -2.39 -7.76
C LEU A 12 20.89 -1.44 -6.57
N LEU A 13 20.98 -1.99 -5.36
CA LEU A 13 21.17 -1.19 -4.14
C LEU A 13 22.53 -0.49 -4.11
N LYS A 14 23.59 -1.16 -4.58
CA LYS A 14 24.92 -0.57 -4.75
C LYS A 14 24.90 0.58 -5.76
N ALA A 15 24.26 0.39 -6.91
CA ALA A 15 24.08 1.46 -7.89
C ALA A 15 23.27 2.63 -7.30
N GLN A 16 22.23 2.34 -6.52
CA GLN A 16 21.42 3.35 -5.84
C GLN A 16 22.26 4.15 -4.82
N GLU A 17 23.10 3.50 -4.02
CA GLU A 17 23.96 4.18 -3.04
C GLU A 17 24.99 5.10 -3.70
N LEU A 18 25.54 4.69 -4.85
CA LEU A 18 26.51 5.49 -5.61
C LEU A 18 25.87 6.68 -6.34
N ALA A 19 24.68 6.49 -6.90
CA ALA A 19 24.05 7.48 -7.77
C ALA A 19 23.06 8.41 -7.06
N VAL A 20 22.43 7.98 -5.95
CA VAL A 20 21.37 8.75 -5.28
C VAL A 20 21.92 9.47 -4.05
N PRO A 21 22.04 10.81 -4.07
CA PRO A 21 22.60 11.56 -2.96
C PRO A 21 21.71 11.49 -1.71
N MET A 22 22.25 10.93 -0.63
CA MET A 22 21.55 10.82 0.65
C MET A 22 21.50 12.17 1.37
N CYS A 23 20.31 12.74 1.51
CA CYS A 23 20.09 13.91 2.36
C CYS A 23 19.80 13.48 3.81
N ARG A 24 20.72 13.76 4.74
CA ARG A 24 20.42 13.63 6.17
C ARG A 24 19.21 14.50 6.52
N LYS A 25 18.22 13.94 7.23
CA LYS A 25 17.10 14.69 7.83
C LYS A 25 17.61 15.55 8.99
N GLY A 26 18.48 16.50 8.69
CA GLY A 26 19.16 17.36 9.65
C GLY A 26 19.40 18.74 9.05
N SER A 27 18.42 19.63 9.18
CA SER A 27 18.67 21.05 9.42
C SER A 27 17.33 21.76 9.64
N TRP A 28 17.40 22.92 10.29
CA TRP A 28 16.33 23.91 10.44
C TRP A 28 15.44 24.15 9.19
N ARG A 29 15.88 23.78 7.98
CA ARG A 29 15.10 23.86 6.74
C ARG A 29 13.90 22.90 6.73
N GLY A 30 13.99 21.73 7.37
CA GLY A 30 12.89 20.77 7.46
C GLY A 30 11.75 21.20 8.39
N ARG A 31 11.98 22.19 9.26
CA ARG A 31 10.95 22.79 10.14
C ARG A 31 10.25 24.00 9.51
N ARG A 32 10.66 24.43 8.31
CA ARG A 32 10.04 25.58 7.65
C ARG A 32 8.65 25.18 7.14
N PRO A 33 7.62 26.00 7.37
CA PRO A 33 6.34 25.78 6.72
C PRO A 33 6.49 25.78 5.21
N ALA A 34 5.79 24.88 4.51
CA ALA A 34 5.93 24.71 3.06
C ALA A 34 5.59 25.97 2.24
N TRP A 35 4.81 26.91 2.81
CA TRP A 35 4.48 28.19 2.18
C TRP A 35 5.59 29.25 2.31
N MET A 36 6.64 28.99 3.10
CA MET A 36 7.67 29.97 3.43
C MET A 36 8.86 29.90 2.44
N ASN A 37 8.85 30.78 1.44
CA ASN A 37 9.94 30.93 0.48
C ASN A 37 11.12 31.76 1.05
N LYS A 38 12.26 31.79 0.32
CA LYS A 38 13.47 32.53 0.75
C LYS A 38 13.25 34.05 0.80
N GLU A 39 12.43 34.58 -0.12
CA GLU A 39 12.15 36.02 -0.23
C GLU A 39 11.33 36.53 0.97
N LEU A 40 10.26 35.83 1.30
CA LEU A 40 9.40 36.13 2.44
C LEU A 40 10.14 35.99 3.78
N LEU A 41 11.18 35.15 3.82
CA LEU A 41 12.09 35.06 4.97
C LEU A 41 12.95 36.33 5.12
N LYS A 42 13.42 36.91 4.00
CA LYS A 42 14.15 38.19 4.00
C LYS A 42 13.23 39.32 4.46
N GLU A 43 12.00 39.39 3.94
CA GLU A 43 11.00 40.39 4.34
C GLU A 43 10.63 40.28 5.84
N LEU A 44 10.51 39.06 6.38
CA LEU A 44 10.31 38.84 7.81
C LEU A 44 11.52 39.30 8.65
N GLY A 45 12.73 39.14 8.13
CA GLY A 45 13.95 39.68 8.72
C GLY A 45 13.94 41.21 8.75
N GLU A 46 13.52 41.84 7.66
CA GLU A 46 13.36 43.30 7.57
C GLU A 46 12.30 43.81 8.55
N LYS A 47 11.15 43.16 8.63
CA LYS A 47 10.12 43.49 9.65
C LYS A 47 10.70 43.46 11.07
N LYS A 48 11.52 42.46 11.41
CA LYS A 48 12.19 42.38 12.72
C LYS A 48 13.21 43.51 12.92
N ARG A 49 13.92 43.90 11.86
CA ARG A 49 14.85 45.04 11.88
C ARG A 49 14.12 46.35 12.16
N VAL A 50 13.04 46.62 11.41
CA VAL A 50 12.21 47.82 11.58
C VAL A 50 11.54 47.86 12.96
N TYR A 51 11.10 46.70 13.48
CA TYR A 51 10.58 46.60 14.85
C TYR A 51 11.62 47.01 15.91
N ARG A 52 12.88 46.58 15.77
CA ARG A 52 13.96 46.99 16.69
C ARG A 52 14.22 48.50 16.61
N LEU A 53 14.31 49.05 15.40
CA LEU A 53 14.52 50.48 15.21
C LEU A 53 13.36 51.32 15.78
N TRP A 54 12.13 50.85 15.67
CA TRP A 54 10.97 51.47 16.30
C TRP A 54 11.06 51.43 17.84
N LYS A 55 11.45 50.29 18.41
CA LYS A 55 11.67 50.16 19.87
C LYS A 55 12.79 51.05 20.40
N GLU A 56 13.80 51.34 19.58
CA GLU A 56 14.90 52.26 19.89
C GLU A 56 14.57 53.74 19.61
N GLY A 57 13.33 54.06 19.17
CA GLY A 57 12.91 55.43 18.85
C GLY A 57 13.46 55.99 17.52
N LYS A 58 14.16 55.17 16.73
CA LYS A 58 14.82 55.55 15.47
C LYS A 58 13.94 55.36 14.23
N ALA A 59 12.71 54.89 14.40
CA ALA A 59 11.76 54.70 13.31
C ALA A 59 10.34 55.12 13.72
N SER A 60 9.60 55.71 12.78
CA SER A 60 8.20 56.09 13.00
C SER A 60 7.30 54.85 13.19
N PRO A 61 6.30 54.90 14.08
CA PRO A 61 5.27 53.87 14.21
C PRO A 61 4.55 53.53 12.88
N ASP A 62 4.43 54.48 11.96
CA ASP A 62 3.77 54.29 10.67
C ASP A 62 4.59 53.39 9.74
N MET A 63 5.90 53.62 9.69
CA MET A 63 6.84 52.80 8.93
C MET A 63 6.80 51.32 9.37
N PHE A 64 6.71 51.07 10.68
CA PHE A 64 6.55 49.70 11.17
C PHE A 64 5.18 49.11 10.81
N ARG A 65 4.09 49.89 10.91
CA ARG A 65 2.73 49.45 10.56
C ARG A 65 2.63 49.05 9.09
N ASP A 66 3.25 49.80 8.19
CA ASP A 66 3.25 49.52 6.76
C ASP A 66 4.03 48.27 6.39
N VAL A 67 5.25 48.12 6.92
CA VAL A 67 6.05 46.89 6.73
C VAL A 67 5.33 45.68 7.32
N ALA A 68 4.71 45.81 8.49
CA ALA A 68 3.92 44.74 9.09
C ALA A 68 2.67 44.38 8.26
N ARG A 69 2.00 45.36 7.65
CA ARG A 69 0.85 45.15 6.75
C ARG A 69 1.27 44.44 5.47
N LEU A 70 2.39 44.86 4.86
CA LEU A 70 2.96 44.25 3.67
C LEU A 70 3.31 42.77 3.92
N CYS A 71 4.07 42.48 4.98
CA CYS A 71 4.41 41.10 5.33
C CYS A 71 3.16 40.24 5.58
N ARG A 72 2.12 40.77 6.24
CA ARG A 72 0.85 40.04 6.44
C ARG A 72 0.16 39.73 5.12
N ARG A 73 0.14 40.66 4.16
CA ARG A 73 -0.42 40.44 2.83
C ARG A 73 0.36 39.34 2.10
N ARG A 74 1.68 39.44 2.04
CA ARG A 74 2.56 38.45 1.40
C ARG A 74 2.44 37.05 2.00
N ILE A 75 2.32 36.94 3.33
CA ILE A 75 2.08 35.66 4.00
C ILE A 75 0.74 35.04 3.58
N ARG A 76 -0.31 35.86 3.46
CA ARG A 76 -1.63 35.38 3.01
C ARG A 76 -1.57 34.90 1.56
N GLU A 77 -0.94 35.68 0.67
CA GLU A 77 -0.73 35.32 -0.73
C GLU A 77 0.04 33.99 -0.86
N ALA A 78 1.17 33.85 -0.14
CA ALA A 78 1.98 32.64 -0.19
C ALA A 78 1.24 31.39 0.34
N LYS A 79 0.42 31.55 1.38
CA LYS A 79 -0.44 30.47 1.88
C LYS A 79 -1.53 30.09 0.86
N ALA A 80 -2.20 31.07 0.27
CA ALA A 80 -3.23 30.82 -0.75
C ALA A 80 -2.63 30.15 -2.00
N GLN A 81 -1.44 30.58 -2.45
CA GLN A 81 -0.75 29.94 -3.57
C GLN A 81 -0.37 28.49 -3.26
N LEU A 82 0.10 28.19 -2.05
CA LEU A 82 0.36 26.80 -1.64
C LEU A 82 -0.93 25.98 -1.67
N GLU A 83 -2.02 26.49 -1.12
CA GLU A 83 -3.33 25.81 -1.11
C GLU A 83 -3.85 25.55 -2.52
N LEU A 84 -3.73 26.53 -3.42
CA LEU A 84 -4.08 26.39 -4.82
C LEU A 84 -3.24 25.32 -5.50
N LYS A 85 -1.90 25.35 -5.33
CA LYS A 85 -0.99 24.33 -5.88
C LYS A 85 -1.34 22.91 -5.40
N LEU A 86 -1.63 22.77 -4.10
CA LEU A 86 -2.04 21.50 -3.52
C LEU A 86 -3.37 21.01 -4.08
N ALA A 87 -4.33 21.91 -4.33
CA ALA A 87 -5.63 21.59 -4.92
C ALA A 87 -5.50 21.20 -6.41
N THR A 88 -4.65 21.87 -7.18
CA THR A 88 -4.41 21.55 -8.59
C THR A 88 -3.66 20.22 -8.74
N SER A 89 -2.72 19.91 -7.84
CA SER A 89 -1.93 18.67 -7.90
C SER A 89 -2.63 17.45 -7.28
N VAL A 90 -3.90 17.55 -6.88
CA VAL A 90 -4.63 16.42 -6.24
C VAL A 90 -4.77 15.25 -7.20
N LYS A 91 -4.96 15.52 -8.49
CA LYS A 91 -5.14 14.46 -9.51
C LYS A 91 -3.90 13.57 -9.59
N ASP A 92 -2.71 14.17 -9.54
CA ASP A 92 -1.44 13.46 -9.65
C ASP A 92 -0.98 12.89 -8.30
N ASN A 93 -1.11 13.66 -7.22
CA ASN A 93 -0.68 13.26 -5.88
C ASN A 93 -1.65 13.69 -4.79
N LYS A 94 -2.62 12.81 -4.54
CA LYS A 94 -3.62 12.95 -3.47
C LYS A 94 -2.97 13.00 -2.07
N LYS A 95 -1.79 12.39 -1.86
CA LYS A 95 -1.17 12.28 -0.54
C LYS A 95 -0.77 13.64 0.03
N HIS A 96 -0.20 14.53 -0.77
CA HIS A 96 0.21 15.86 -0.30
C HIS A 96 -0.98 16.71 0.16
N PHE A 97 -2.08 16.65 -0.59
CA PHE A 97 -3.32 17.35 -0.23
C PHE A 97 -3.91 16.82 1.07
N TYR A 98 -4.11 15.50 1.18
CA TYR A 98 -4.65 14.92 2.41
C TYR A 98 -3.70 15.06 3.60
N LYS A 99 -2.38 15.06 3.40
CA LYS A 99 -1.40 15.40 4.44
C LYS A 99 -1.61 16.81 4.96
N PHE A 100 -1.84 17.78 4.09
CA PHE A 100 -2.11 19.17 4.45
C PHE A 100 -3.44 19.31 5.22
N ILE A 101 -4.52 18.71 4.71
CA ILE A 101 -5.83 18.71 5.37
C ILE A 101 -5.75 18.03 6.74
N ASN A 102 -5.13 16.86 6.84
CA ASN A 102 -4.98 16.13 8.09
C ASN A 102 -4.09 16.87 9.10
N ALA A 103 -3.09 17.62 8.64
CA ALA A 103 -2.28 18.50 9.50
C ALA A 103 -3.11 19.65 10.08
N LYS A 104 -4.04 20.23 9.30
CA LYS A 104 -4.98 21.25 9.79
C LYS A 104 -6.05 20.67 10.72
N LYS A 105 -6.43 19.40 10.54
CA LYS A 105 -7.44 18.71 11.37
C LYS A 105 -6.92 18.21 12.72
N LYS A 106 -5.60 18.09 12.93
CA LYS A 106 -5.05 17.38 14.11
C LYS A 106 -4.63 18.31 15.26
N GLY A 107 -5.25 18.11 16.43
CA GLY A 107 -4.53 18.09 17.72
C GLY A 107 -3.58 16.88 17.76
N LYS A 108 -2.51 16.95 18.57
CA LYS A 108 -1.42 15.94 18.63
C LYS A 108 -2.00 14.52 18.75
N LYS A 109 -1.69 13.65 17.79
CA LYS A 109 -1.85 12.20 17.92
C LYS A 109 -0.47 11.59 18.15
N SER A 110 -0.06 11.38 19.40
CA SER A 110 0.84 10.24 19.66
C SER A 110 0.02 8.98 19.45
N LEU A 111 0.67 7.84 19.18
CA LEU A 111 0.00 6.57 19.42
C LEU A 111 -0.45 6.58 20.87
N HIS A 112 -1.73 6.28 21.10
CA HIS A 112 -2.24 6.07 22.45
C HIS A 112 -1.48 4.89 23.05
N SER A 113 -1.37 4.83 24.37
CA SER A 113 -0.90 3.63 25.04
C SER A 113 -1.73 2.40 24.61
N LEU A 114 -1.10 1.24 24.46
CA LEU A 114 -1.79 -0.02 24.19
C LEU A 114 -1.99 -0.81 25.48
N LEU A 115 -2.97 -1.70 25.51
CA LEU A 115 -3.11 -2.71 26.55
C LEU A 115 -2.51 -4.01 26.03
N ASP A 116 -1.67 -4.63 26.85
CA ASP A 116 -1.23 -6.01 26.61
C ASP A 116 -2.37 -7.01 26.92
N LEU A 117 -2.09 -8.31 26.77
CA LEU A 117 -3.06 -9.38 27.06
C LEU A 117 -3.42 -9.48 28.56
N GLU A 118 -2.59 -8.92 29.43
CA GLU A 118 -2.75 -8.93 30.89
C GLU A 118 -3.46 -7.67 31.41
N GLY A 119 -3.69 -6.67 30.54
CA GLY A 119 -4.33 -5.40 30.86
C GLY A 119 -3.37 -4.30 31.34
N ASN A 120 -2.06 -4.47 31.19
CA ASN A 120 -1.06 -3.47 31.50
C ASN A 120 -0.95 -2.43 30.37
N ILE A 121 -0.66 -1.17 30.75
CA ILE A 121 -0.57 -0.04 29.83
C ILE A 121 0.86 0.05 29.27
N ILE A 122 0.98 -0.25 27.98
CA ILE A 122 2.23 -0.19 27.24
C ILE A 122 2.40 1.18 26.58
N THR A 123 3.52 1.84 26.86
CA THR A 123 3.81 3.20 26.38
C THR A 123 5.03 3.27 25.46
N GLU A 124 5.94 2.29 25.53
CA GLU A 124 7.12 2.22 24.67
C GLU A 124 6.77 1.73 23.26
N ASP A 125 7.45 2.24 22.25
CA ASP A 125 7.09 1.96 20.85
C ASP A 125 7.51 0.56 20.38
N GLU A 126 8.59 0.01 20.94
CA GLU A 126 9.05 -1.37 20.68
C GLU A 126 8.06 -2.37 21.29
N GLU A 127 7.75 -2.25 22.58
CA GLU A 127 6.77 -3.10 23.25
C GLU A 127 5.38 -3.08 22.58
N LYS A 128 4.93 -1.92 22.08
CA LYS A 128 3.68 -1.82 21.30
C LYS A 128 3.72 -2.64 20.02
N ALA A 129 4.86 -2.66 19.32
CA ALA A 129 5.02 -3.42 18.10
C ALA A 129 4.90 -4.92 18.40
N GLU A 130 5.54 -5.38 19.48
CA GLU A 130 5.51 -6.77 19.94
C GLU A 130 4.10 -7.22 20.33
N VAL A 131 3.36 -6.41 21.11
CA VAL A 131 1.97 -6.71 21.48
C VAL A 131 1.08 -6.82 20.24
N LEU A 132 1.21 -5.91 19.28
CA LEU A 132 0.44 -5.96 18.05
C LEU A 132 0.84 -7.16 17.17
N ASN A 133 2.14 -7.47 17.10
CA ASN A 133 2.63 -8.59 16.33
C ASN A 133 2.15 -9.93 16.92
N ALA A 134 2.27 -10.11 18.24
CA ALA A 134 1.75 -11.29 18.95
C ALA A 134 0.24 -11.45 18.73
N PHE A 135 -0.52 -10.34 18.83
CA PHE A 135 -1.94 -10.37 18.56
C PHE A 135 -2.23 -10.76 17.10
N PHE A 136 -1.58 -10.14 16.10
CA PHE A 136 -1.81 -10.49 14.69
C PHE A 136 -1.39 -11.92 14.37
N ALA A 137 -0.27 -12.40 14.91
CA ALA A 137 0.17 -13.78 14.77
C ALA A 137 -0.86 -14.78 15.32
N SER A 138 -1.46 -14.48 16.49
CA SER A 138 -2.48 -15.34 17.12
C SER A 138 -3.77 -15.50 16.32
N ILE A 139 -4.02 -14.63 15.34
CA ILE A 139 -5.20 -14.69 14.48
C ILE A 139 -5.05 -15.75 13.40
N PHE A 140 -3.82 -15.93 12.90
CA PHE A 140 -3.57 -16.92 11.88
C PHE A 140 -3.78 -18.30 12.49
N ASN A 141 -4.59 -19.13 11.83
CA ASN A 141 -4.77 -20.50 12.27
C ASN A 141 -3.41 -21.19 12.22
N SER A 142 -2.87 -21.60 13.38
CA SER A 142 -1.80 -22.58 13.40
C SER A 142 -2.41 -23.89 12.90
N GLU A 143 -2.12 -24.27 11.66
CA GLU A 143 -2.31 -25.65 11.25
C GLU A 143 -1.24 -26.50 11.98
N GLU A 144 -1.42 -26.69 13.29
CA GLU A 144 -0.84 -27.80 14.05
C GLU A 144 -1.61 -29.07 13.68
N GLY A 145 -1.31 -29.57 12.49
CA GLY A 145 -1.89 -30.78 11.95
C GLY A 145 -1.02 -31.22 10.79
N GLY A 146 0.00 -32.02 11.08
CA GLY A 146 0.94 -32.55 10.11
C GLY A 146 0.22 -33.18 8.92
N VAL A 147 0.31 -32.50 7.79
CA VAL A 147 0.35 -33.11 6.45
C VAL A 147 1.54 -32.48 5.71
N GLN A 148 2.67 -32.35 6.41
CA GLN A 148 3.97 -32.52 5.78
C GLN A 148 4.13 -34.04 5.63
N ASP A 149 4.17 -34.51 4.39
CA ASP A 149 4.65 -35.83 3.93
C ASP A 149 3.71 -36.63 2.99
N GLU A 150 2.53 -36.10 2.64
CA GLU A 150 1.65 -36.76 1.64
C GLU A 150 1.17 -35.82 0.53
N TRP A 151 2.00 -34.82 0.19
CA TRP A 151 1.97 -34.20 -1.15
C TRP A 151 3.03 -34.87 -2.05
N THR A 152 3.05 -36.20 -2.06
CA THR A 152 3.57 -36.92 -3.22
C THR A 152 2.59 -36.64 -4.34
N LEU A 153 3.00 -35.77 -5.25
CA LEU A 153 2.37 -35.61 -6.55
C LEU A 153 2.31 -37.00 -7.20
N GLU A 154 1.20 -37.71 -7.06
CA GLU A 154 0.65 -38.40 -8.21
C GLU A 154 0.19 -37.32 -9.18
N LEU A 155 1.17 -36.60 -9.77
CA LEU A 155 1.05 -36.12 -11.14
C LEU A 155 1.02 -37.39 -12.00
N GLY A 156 -0.05 -38.16 -11.89
CA GLY A 156 -0.39 -39.13 -12.90
C GLY A 156 -0.55 -38.35 -14.20
N ASP A 157 -0.09 -38.97 -15.30
CA ASP A 157 -0.22 -38.57 -16.69
C ASP A 157 -1.69 -38.36 -17.15
N ALA A 158 -2.51 -37.66 -16.37
CA ALA A 158 -3.71 -37.01 -16.85
C ALA A 158 -3.25 -35.74 -17.58
N VAL A 159 -2.73 -35.94 -18.79
CA VAL A 159 -2.65 -34.92 -19.84
C VAL A 159 -4.08 -34.46 -20.12
N GLY A 160 -4.59 -33.59 -19.26
CA GLY A 160 -5.75 -32.75 -19.49
C GLY A 160 -5.26 -31.46 -20.13
N GLU A 161 -5.33 -31.42 -21.46
CA GLU A 161 -5.32 -30.26 -22.35
C GLU A 161 -4.88 -28.92 -21.75
N GLN A 162 -3.63 -28.55 -22.06
CA GLN A 162 -3.08 -27.20 -22.23
C GLN A 162 -3.83 -26.07 -21.50
N CYS A 163 -3.46 -25.82 -20.24
CA CYS A 163 -3.55 -24.47 -19.69
C CYS A 163 -2.46 -23.62 -20.36
N VAL A 164 -2.81 -22.45 -20.88
CA VAL A 164 -1.88 -21.56 -21.60
C VAL A 164 -0.68 -21.26 -20.69
N PRO A 165 0.57 -21.51 -21.13
CA PRO A 165 1.76 -21.20 -20.34
C PRO A 165 1.74 -19.74 -19.89
N LEU A 166 2.13 -19.46 -18.64
CA LEU A 166 2.30 -18.09 -18.20
C LEU A 166 3.51 -17.49 -18.91
N GLU A 167 3.25 -16.73 -19.96
CA GLU A 167 4.29 -16.06 -20.74
C GLU A 167 4.69 -14.74 -20.08
N ILE A 168 5.80 -14.78 -19.33
CA ILE A 168 6.39 -13.59 -18.72
C ILE A 168 7.45 -13.02 -19.67
N HIS A 169 7.01 -12.14 -20.57
CA HIS A 169 7.88 -11.45 -21.52
C HIS A 169 8.51 -10.17 -20.94
N GLU A 170 9.67 -9.79 -21.46
CA GLU A 170 10.39 -8.58 -21.07
C GLU A 170 9.52 -7.32 -21.26
N GLU A 171 8.79 -7.22 -22.37
CA GLU A 171 7.94 -6.08 -22.70
C GLU A 171 6.79 -5.91 -21.69
N LEU A 172 6.22 -7.02 -21.19
CA LEU A 172 5.17 -6.98 -20.17
C LEU A 172 5.72 -6.49 -18.83
N VAL A 173 6.92 -6.94 -18.47
CA VAL A 173 7.59 -6.47 -17.25
C VAL A 173 7.93 -5.00 -17.35
N GLN A 174 8.45 -4.55 -18.50
CA GLN A 174 8.74 -3.14 -18.77
C GLN A 174 7.49 -2.27 -18.68
N ASP A 175 6.37 -2.71 -19.29
CA ASP A 175 5.09 -1.99 -19.22
C ASP A 175 4.62 -1.84 -17.77
N LEU A 176 4.65 -2.91 -16.98
CA LEU A 176 4.30 -2.86 -15.55
C LEU A 176 5.22 -1.91 -14.77
N LEU A 177 6.53 -1.94 -15.02
CA LEU A 177 7.51 -1.05 -14.39
C LEU A 177 7.20 0.42 -14.71
N SER A 178 6.92 0.73 -15.98
CA SER A 178 6.64 2.09 -16.45
C SER A 178 5.38 2.70 -15.82
N HIS A 179 4.40 1.85 -15.49
CA HIS A 179 3.13 2.24 -14.88
C HIS A 179 3.12 2.20 -13.34
N LEU A 180 4.27 1.94 -12.69
CA LEU A 180 4.35 1.92 -11.22
C LEU A 180 4.00 3.28 -10.59
N ASP A 181 3.21 3.23 -9.53
CA ASP A 181 2.93 4.39 -8.69
C ASP A 181 4.15 4.71 -7.80
N THR A 182 4.94 5.70 -8.24
CA THR A 182 6.14 6.18 -7.52
C THR A 182 5.88 6.87 -6.20
N HIS A 183 4.62 7.05 -5.82
CA HIS A 183 4.25 7.57 -4.52
C HIS A 183 3.97 6.47 -3.50
N LYS A 184 4.03 5.18 -3.88
CA LYS A 184 3.93 4.05 -2.93
C LYS A 184 5.20 3.90 -2.08
N SER A 185 5.05 3.22 -0.95
CA SER A 185 6.16 2.92 -0.04
C SER A 185 6.99 1.76 -0.57
N MET A 186 8.29 1.74 -0.25
CA MET A 186 9.16 0.57 -0.44
C MET A 186 8.79 -0.57 0.51
N GLY A 187 9.11 -1.79 0.12
CA GLY A 187 8.99 -3.00 0.94
C GLY A 187 10.21 -3.22 1.83
N PRO A 188 10.35 -4.43 2.42
CA PRO A 188 11.54 -4.81 3.21
C PRO A 188 12.81 -4.95 2.35
N ASP A 189 12.66 -5.07 1.03
CA ASP A 189 13.76 -5.12 0.05
C ASP A 189 14.53 -3.80 -0.09
N GLY A 190 13.99 -2.68 0.40
CA GLY A 190 14.62 -1.36 0.33
C GLY A 190 14.55 -0.70 -1.06
N ILE A 191 13.86 -1.32 -2.03
CA ILE A 191 13.80 -0.83 -3.40
C ILE A 191 12.60 0.11 -3.54
N HIS A 192 12.88 1.38 -3.88
CA HIS A 192 11.81 2.37 -4.04
C HIS A 192 11.12 2.22 -5.42
N PRO A 193 9.77 2.29 -5.51
CA PRO A 193 9.06 2.18 -6.79
C PRO A 193 9.50 3.20 -7.86
N ARG A 194 10.03 4.34 -7.42
CA ARG A 194 10.64 5.36 -8.30
C ARG A 194 11.85 4.83 -9.05
N VAL A 195 12.75 4.13 -8.37
CA VAL A 195 13.96 3.58 -9.00
C VAL A 195 13.57 2.54 -10.03
N LEU A 196 12.63 1.65 -9.68
CA LEU A 196 12.09 0.63 -10.59
C LEU A 196 11.48 1.25 -11.86
N ARG A 197 10.70 2.33 -11.72
CA ARG A 197 10.09 3.00 -12.87
C ARG A 197 11.09 3.76 -13.73
N GLU A 198 12.04 4.47 -13.11
CA GLU A 198 13.03 5.27 -13.84
C GLU A 198 14.08 4.40 -14.54
N LEU A 199 14.29 3.16 -14.08
CA LEU A 199 15.18 2.17 -14.68
C LEU A 199 14.43 1.02 -15.36
N ALA A 200 13.19 1.26 -15.82
CA ALA A 200 12.32 0.20 -16.34
C ALA A 200 13.00 -0.59 -17.48
N ASP A 201 13.65 0.10 -18.41
CA ASP A 201 14.30 -0.48 -19.60
C ASP A 201 15.45 -1.42 -19.21
N GLU A 202 16.25 -1.04 -18.21
CA GLU A 202 17.41 -1.81 -17.77
C GLU A 202 17.03 -3.00 -16.87
N LEU A 203 15.93 -2.85 -16.10
CA LEU A 203 15.50 -3.84 -15.12
C LEU A 203 14.50 -4.87 -15.67
N ALA A 204 13.85 -4.58 -16.80
CA ALA A 204 12.82 -5.45 -17.37
C ALA A 204 13.35 -6.86 -17.67
N LYS A 205 14.49 -6.95 -18.37
CA LYS A 205 15.12 -8.22 -18.74
C LYS A 205 15.57 -9.09 -17.57
N PRO A 206 16.36 -8.60 -16.59
CA PRO A 206 16.75 -9.44 -15.46
C PRO A 206 15.54 -9.86 -14.62
N LEU A 207 14.54 -9.00 -14.45
CA LEU A 207 13.33 -9.35 -13.72
C LEU A 207 12.48 -10.39 -14.45
N SER A 208 12.32 -10.32 -15.77
CA SER A 208 11.56 -11.32 -16.53
C SER A 208 12.17 -12.73 -16.38
N ILE A 209 13.50 -12.83 -16.41
CA ILE A 209 14.23 -14.09 -16.19
C ILE A 209 13.96 -14.62 -14.77
N ILE A 210 14.07 -13.77 -13.74
CA ILE A 210 13.83 -14.17 -12.34
C ILE A 210 12.37 -14.61 -12.14
N PHE A 211 11.41 -13.85 -12.67
CA PHE A 211 9.98 -14.15 -12.57
C PHE A 211 9.63 -15.48 -13.26
N HIS A 212 10.14 -15.69 -14.47
CA HIS A 212 9.92 -16.93 -15.20
C HIS A 212 10.49 -18.14 -14.45
N GLN A 213 11.73 -18.03 -13.93
CA GLN A 213 12.33 -19.09 -13.12
C GLN A 213 11.57 -19.32 -11.81
N SER A 214 11.11 -18.26 -11.15
CA SER A 214 10.26 -18.35 -9.94
C SER A 214 9.00 -19.16 -10.21
N TRP A 215 8.28 -18.86 -11.30
CA TRP A 215 7.08 -19.60 -11.67
C TRP A 215 7.35 -21.07 -12.02
N LEU A 216 8.41 -21.36 -12.78
CA LEU A 216 8.74 -22.72 -13.19
C LEU A 216 9.13 -23.62 -12.00
N THR A 217 9.91 -23.10 -11.06
CA THR A 217 10.38 -23.89 -9.92
C THR A 217 9.39 -23.87 -8.75
N GLY A 218 8.51 -22.87 -8.67
CA GLY A 218 7.70 -22.56 -7.48
C GLY A 218 8.52 -21.92 -6.35
N GLU A 219 9.76 -21.52 -6.61
CA GLU A 219 10.62 -20.91 -5.60
C GLU A 219 10.39 -19.40 -5.53
N VAL A 220 9.97 -18.92 -4.37
CA VAL A 220 9.78 -17.49 -4.08
C VAL A 220 10.97 -16.96 -3.27
N PRO A 221 11.60 -15.83 -3.67
CA PRO A 221 12.63 -15.19 -2.89
C PRO A 221 12.18 -14.78 -1.48
N ASP A 222 13.09 -14.84 -0.51
CA ASP A 222 12.75 -14.59 0.89
C ASP A 222 12.25 -13.16 1.13
N ASP A 223 12.82 -12.16 0.46
CA ASP A 223 12.36 -10.76 0.55
C ASP A 223 10.88 -10.59 0.12
N TRP A 224 10.38 -11.47 -0.76
CA TRP A 224 9.00 -11.39 -1.25
C TRP A 224 8.02 -12.03 -0.26
N LYS A 225 8.49 -12.96 0.58
CA LYS A 225 7.72 -13.57 1.68
C LYS A 225 7.63 -12.65 2.91
N LEU A 226 8.52 -11.67 3.01
CA LEU A 226 8.57 -10.72 4.11
C LEU A 226 7.69 -9.49 3.86
N ALA A 227 7.19 -8.89 4.94
CA ALA A 227 6.42 -7.66 4.90
C ALA A 227 6.71 -6.76 6.10
N ASN A 228 6.75 -5.45 5.86
CA ASN A 228 6.66 -4.48 6.94
C ASN A 228 5.19 -4.28 7.32
N VAL A 229 4.79 -4.74 8.50
CA VAL A 229 3.40 -4.64 8.97
C VAL A 229 3.15 -3.27 9.61
N ILE A 230 2.21 -2.50 9.05
CA ILE A 230 1.78 -1.22 9.61
C ILE A 230 0.39 -1.38 10.24
N PRO A 231 0.26 -1.21 11.57
CA PRO A 231 -1.04 -1.22 12.23
C PRO A 231 -1.83 0.05 11.92
N ILE A 232 -3.06 -0.10 11.42
CA ILE A 232 -3.98 1.01 11.16
C ILE A 232 -5.22 0.87 12.05
N HIS A 233 -5.44 1.85 12.91
CA HIS A 233 -6.65 1.91 13.74
C HIS A 233 -7.91 1.96 12.86
N LYS A 234 -8.84 1.03 13.10
CA LYS A 234 -10.07 0.87 12.33
C LYS A 234 -11.28 1.49 13.02
N LYS A 235 -11.56 1.10 14.26
CA LYS A 235 -12.75 1.50 15.05
C LYS A 235 -12.53 1.18 16.53
N GLY A 236 -13.40 1.63 17.43
CA GLY A 236 -13.31 1.27 18.86
C GLY A 236 -12.18 1.98 19.62
N ARG A 237 -11.86 1.45 20.81
CA ARG A 237 -10.82 1.96 21.71
C ARG A 237 -9.44 1.84 21.07
N MET A 238 -8.59 2.85 21.25
CA MET A 238 -7.24 2.88 20.64
C MET A 238 -6.25 2.00 21.40
N GLU A 239 -6.59 1.64 22.62
CA GLU A 239 -5.76 0.85 23.51
C GLU A 239 -5.83 -0.65 23.19
N GLU A 240 -6.90 -1.10 22.52
CA GLU A 240 -7.14 -2.51 22.22
C GLU A 240 -6.49 -2.94 20.89
N PRO A 241 -5.60 -3.95 20.86
CA PRO A 241 -4.97 -4.46 19.63
C PRO A 241 -5.97 -4.92 18.56
N GLY A 242 -7.10 -5.51 18.97
CA GLY A 242 -8.16 -6.00 18.07
C GLY A 242 -8.85 -4.92 17.21
N ASN A 243 -8.65 -3.65 17.57
CA ASN A 243 -9.18 -2.50 16.85
C ASN A 243 -8.27 -2.00 15.73
N TYR A 244 -7.11 -2.66 15.53
CA TYR A 244 -6.16 -2.35 14.47
C TYR A 244 -6.24 -3.38 13.34
N ARG A 245 -5.99 -2.91 12.12
CA ARG A 245 -5.81 -3.76 10.94
C ARG A 245 -4.33 -3.81 10.58
N PRO A 246 -3.74 -5.01 10.38
CA PRO A 246 -2.40 -5.12 9.84
C PRO A 246 -2.43 -4.77 8.34
N VAL A 247 -1.60 -3.82 7.92
CA VAL A 247 -1.35 -3.55 6.49
C VAL A 247 0.08 -3.96 6.16
N SER A 248 0.21 -5.02 5.37
CA SER A 248 1.49 -5.57 4.96
C SER A 248 2.07 -4.81 3.77
N LEU A 249 3.23 -4.18 3.97
CA LEU A 249 4.03 -3.62 2.89
C LEU A 249 5.06 -4.66 2.40
N THR A 250 4.70 -5.42 1.38
CA THR A 250 5.58 -6.39 0.71
C THR A 250 6.43 -5.75 -0.38
N SER A 251 7.42 -6.51 -0.86
CA SER A 251 8.33 -6.17 -1.98
C SER A 251 7.56 -5.71 -3.24
N VAL A 252 8.07 -4.69 -3.92
CA VAL A 252 7.42 -4.17 -5.14
C VAL A 252 7.58 -5.16 -6.30
N PRO A 253 8.76 -5.72 -6.60
CA PRO A 253 8.90 -6.82 -7.55
C PRO A 253 8.08 -8.06 -7.18
N GLY A 254 7.99 -8.41 -5.90
CA GLY A 254 7.11 -9.50 -5.45
C GLY A 254 5.64 -9.29 -5.83
N LYS A 255 5.11 -8.07 -5.61
CA LYS A 255 3.75 -7.71 -6.06
C LYS A 255 3.56 -7.76 -7.57
N MET A 256 4.60 -7.44 -8.34
CA MET A 256 4.53 -7.57 -9.80
C MET A 256 4.42 -9.04 -10.19
N MET A 257 5.18 -9.92 -9.54
CA MET A 257 5.06 -11.36 -9.74
C MET A 257 3.65 -11.87 -9.38
N GLU A 258 3.11 -11.44 -8.23
CA GLU A 258 1.71 -11.73 -7.83
C GLU A 258 0.69 -11.28 -8.88
N GLN A 259 0.94 -10.19 -9.62
CA GLN A 259 0.04 -9.74 -10.69
C GLN A 259 0.02 -10.69 -11.89
N PHE A 260 1.16 -11.27 -12.27
CA PHE A 260 1.21 -12.28 -13.33
C PHE A 260 0.43 -13.54 -12.93
N ILE A 261 0.63 -14.00 -11.69
CA ILE A 261 -0.05 -15.18 -11.13
C ILE A 261 -1.55 -14.93 -11.00
N LEU A 262 -1.95 -13.75 -10.52
CA LEU A 262 -3.35 -13.33 -10.50
C LEU A 262 -3.95 -13.30 -11.91
N GLY A 263 -3.17 -12.87 -12.91
CA GLY A 263 -3.55 -12.90 -14.32
C GLY A 263 -3.87 -14.32 -14.79
N ALA A 264 -2.97 -15.28 -14.53
CA ALA A 264 -3.15 -16.69 -14.85
C ALA A 264 -4.40 -17.28 -14.18
N ILE A 265 -4.55 -17.10 -12.87
CA ILE A 265 -5.72 -17.58 -12.11
C ILE A 265 -7.01 -16.95 -12.65
N THR A 266 -6.99 -15.66 -12.97
CA THR A 266 -8.18 -14.96 -13.46
C THR A 266 -8.57 -15.41 -14.87
N ALA A 267 -7.60 -15.65 -15.76
CA ALA A 267 -7.86 -16.20 -17.09
C ALA A 267 -8.49 -17.60 -16.97
N HIS A 268 -7.86 -18.48 -16.18
CA HIS A 268 -8.35 -19.83 -15.93
C HIS A 268 -9.79 -19.86 -15.38
N LEU A 269 -10.09 -19.02 -14.38
CA LEU A 269 -11.42 -18.97 -13.77
C LEU A 269 -12.50 -18.38 -14.69
N LYS A 270 -12.13 -17.57 -15.70
CA LYS A 270 -13.07 -17.07 -16.72
C LYS A 270 -13.44 -18.20 -17.68
N ASP A 271 -12.46 -18.96 -18.12
CA ASP A 271 -12.65 -20.01 -19.13
C ASP A 271 -13.33 -21.26 -18.53
N ALA A 272 -12.96 -21.63 -17.29
CA ALA A 272 -13.53 -22.77 -16.57
C ALA A 272 -14.89 -22.51 -15.87
N GLN A 273 -15.58 -21.40 -16.20
CA GLN A 273 -16.85 -20.96 -15.58
C GLN A 273 -16.85 -20.95 -14.03
N GLY A 274 -15.71 -20.65 -13.40
CA GLY A 274 -15.54 -20.80 -11.95
C GLY A 274 -16.31 -19.78 -11.10
N LEU A 275 -16.58 -18.59 -11.64
CA LEU A 275 -17.14 -17.47 -10.89
C LEU A 275 -18.58 -17.15 -11.31
N ARG A 276 -19.53 -17.28 -10.37
CA ARG A 276 -20.94 -16.93 -10.60
C ARG A 276 -21.12 -15.47 -10.98
N SER A 277 -22.14 -15.20 -11.80
CA SER A 277 -22.54 -13.86 -12.23
C SER A 277 -23.13 -13.00 -11.10
N SER A 278 -23.32 -13.53 -9.90
CA SER A 278 -23.69 -12.76 -8.69
C SER A 278 -22.50 -12.27 -7.87
N GLN A 279 -21.28 -12.78 -8.12
CA GLN A 279 -20.07 -12.32 -7.42
C GLN A 279 -19.65 -10.95 -7.97
N HIS A 280 -19.61 -9.91 -7.13
CA HIS A 280 -19.25 -8.55 -7.58
C HIS A 280 -17.94 -8.04 -6.97
N GLY A 281 -17.59 -8.48 -5.77
CA GLY A 281 -16.33 -8.10 -5.13
C GLY A 281 -15.12 -8.62 -5.93
N PHE A 282 -14.10 -7.78 -6.05
CA PHE A 282 -12.81 -8.09 -6.69
C PHE A 282 -12.89 -8.57 -8.15
N ARG A 283 -13.93 -8.18 -8.89
CA ARG A 283 -14.07 -8.49 -10.32
C ARG A 283 -13.95 -7.26 -11.20
N GLN A 284 -13.20 -7.40 -12.29
CA GLN A 284 -13.12 -6.37 -13.33
C GLN A 284 -14.52 -6.06 -13.89
N GLY A 285 -14.81 -4.77 -14.07
CA GLY A 285 -16.12 -4.31 -14.58
C GLY A 285 -17.27 -4.39 -13.57
N ARG A 286 -17.03 -4.77 -12.32
CA ARG A 286 -18.05 -4.85 -11.26
C ARG A 286 -17.68 -3.97 -10.08
N SER A 287 -18.71 -3.48 -9.38
CA SER A 287 -18.57 -2.56 -8.25
C SER A 287 -19.67 -2.77 -7.21
N CYS A 288 -19.54 -2.16 -6.03
CA CYS A 288 -20.60 -2.14 -5.02
C CYS A 288 -21.91 -1.58 -5.58
N LEU A 289 -21.83 -0.57 -6.47
CA LEU A 289 -23.00 0.00 -7.12
C LEU A 289 -23.70 -1.01 -8.02
N SER A 290 -22.95 -1.73 -8.86
CA SER A 290 -23.54 -2.78 -9.70
C SER A 290 -24.21 -3.88 -8.88
N ASN A 291 -23.67 -4.19 -7.68
CA ASN A 291 -24.26 -5.18 -6.78
C ASN A 291 -25.58 -4.67 -6.22
N LEU A 292 -25.59 -3.42 -5.76
CA LEU A 292 -26.78 -2.79 -5.22
C LEU A 292 -27.90 -2.69 -6.27
N ILE A 293 -27.56 -2.33 -7.51
CA ILE A 293 -28.52 -2.30 -8.62
C ILE A 293 -29.10 -3.68 -8.88
N SER A 294 -28.25 -4.71 -9.05
CA SER A 294 -28.70 -6.09 -9.28
C SER A 294 -29.57 -6.64 -8.14
N PHE A 295 -29.26 -6.26 -6.90
CA PHE A 295 -30.06 -6.59 -5.72
C PHE A 295 -31.43 -5.90 -5.75
N TYR A 296 -31.47 -4.57 -5.90
CA TYR A 296 -32.74 -3.84 -5.88
C TYR A 296 -33.64 -4.18 -7.06
N ASP A 297 -33.08 -4.48 -8.22
CA ASP A 297 -33.81 -4.93 -9.40
C ASP A 297 -34.54 -6.26 -9.14
N GLN A 298 -33.94 -7.17 -8.35
CA GLN A 298 -34.63 -8.40 -7.91
C GLN A 298 -35.70 -8.11 -6.85
N VAL A 299 -35.39 -7.26 -5.86
CA VAL A 299 -36.32 -6.92 -4.77
C VAL A 299 -37.56 -6.22 -5.31
N THR A 300 -37.39 -5.19 -6.14
CA THR A 300 -38.49 -4.38 -6.71
C THR A 300 -39.44 -5.23 -7.54
N ARG A 301 -38.92 -6.12 -8.42
CA ARG A 301 -39.75 -7.06 -9.17
C ARG A 301 -40.63 -7.96 -8.30
N LEU A 302 -40.13 -8.43 -7.16
CA LEU A 302 -40.90 -9.26 -6.23
C LEU A 302 -41.95 -8.44 -5.47
N VAL A 303 -41.59 -7.23 -5.07
CA VAL A 303 -42.51 -6.30 -4.40
C VAL A 303 -43.65 -5.86 -5.32
N ASP A 304 -43.37 -5.60 -6.60
CA ASP A 304 -44.38 -5.18 -7.59
C ASP A 304 -45.47 -6.24 -7.82
N VAL A 305 -45.13 -7.53 -7.67
CA VAL A 305 -46.08 -8.65 -7.72
C VAL A 305 -46.69 -9.00 -6.35
N GLY A 306 -46.49 -8.14 -5.35
CA GLY A 306 -47.04 -8.29 -4.00
C GLY A 306 -46.42 -9.42 -3.18
N ARG A 307 -45.22 -9.90 -3.54
CA ARG A 307 -44.52 -10.94 -2.78
C ARG A 307 -43.63 -10.33 -1.70
N PRO A 308 -43.66 -10.86 -0.46
CA PRO A 308 -42.73 -10.44 0.58
C PRO A 308 -41.29 -10.85 0.23
N VAL A 309 -40.32 -10.05 0.66
CA VAL A 309 -38.89 -10.30 0.45
C VAL A 309 -38.16 -10.18 1.78
N ASP A 310 -37.51 -11.28 2.18
CA ASP A 310 -36.62 -11.32 3.35
C ASP A 310 -35.17 -11.33 2.89
N VAL A 311 -34.30 -10.61 3.62
CA VAL A 311 -32.88 -10.44 3.26
C VAL A 311 -32.01 -10.89 4.43
N VAL A 312 -31.08 -11.80 4.16
CA VAL A 312 -30.10 -12.27 5.15
C VAL A 312 -28.72 -11.74 4.77
N TYR A 313 -28.13 -10.94 5.65
CA TYR A 313 -26.76 -10.47 5.53
C TYR A 313 -25.81 -11.38 6.30
N LEU A 314 -24.80 -11.90 5.61
CA LEU A 314 -23.75 -12.74 6.17
C LEU A 314 -22.41 -12.01 6.06
N ASP A 315 -21.62 -12.02 7.12
CA ASP A 315 -20.27 -11.46 7.15
C ASP A 315 -19.30 -12.46 7.78
N PHE A 316 -18.14 -12.63 7.16
CA PHE A 316 -17.09 -13.52 7.66
C PHE A 316 -16.11 -12.74 8.52
N SER A 317 -15.94 -13.18 9.77
CA SER A 317 -14.90 -12.63 10.65
C SER A 317 -13.53 -13.00 10.10
N LYS A 318 -12.69 -11.99 9.85
CA LYS A 318 -11.27 -12.15 9.47
C LYS A 318 -11.09 -13.10 8.27
N ALA A 319 -11.87 -12.86 7.22
CA ALA A 319 -11.99 -13.76 6.08
C ALA A 319 -10.70 -14.05 5.30
N PHE A 320 -9.68 -13.19 5.37
CA PHE A 320 -8.39 -13.45 4.71
C PHE A 320 -7.43 -14.22 5.63
N ASP A 321 -7.51 -13.99 6.94
CA ASP A 321 -6.57 -14.56 7.92
C ASP A 321 -6.96 -16.00 8.31
N THR A 322 -8.21 -16.42 8.04
CA THR A 322 -8.77 -17.70 8.51
C THR A 322 -8.93 -18.77 7.42
N VAL A 323 -8.51 -18.50 6.17
CA VAL A 323 -8.66 -19.45 5.05
C VAL A 323 -7.58 -20.54 5.15
N PRO A 324 -7.95 -21.83 5.24
CA PRO A 324 -6.98 -22.93 5.23
C PRO A 324 -6.32 -23.05 3.85
N HIS A 325 -5.00 -22.90 3.78
CA HIS A 325 -4.24 -22.91 2.53
C HIS A 325 -4.37 -24.25 1.79
N SER A 326 -4.28 -25.37 2.52
CA SER A 326 -4.45 -26.73 1.98
C SER A 326 -5.77 -26.92 1.23
N LYS A 327 -6.88 -26.48 1.84
CA LYS A 327 -8.23 -26.56 1.25
C LYS A 327 -8.40 -25.61 0.06
N LEU A 328 -7.74 -24.45 0.09
CA LEU A 328 -7.76 -23.51 -1.03
C LEU A 328 -7.05 -24.10 -2.25
N LEU A 329 -5.85 -24.64 -2.07
CA LEU A 329 -5.07 -25.28 -3.13
C LEU A 329 -5.80 -26.50 -3.71
N ALA A 330 -6.36 -27.37 -2.86
CA ALA A 330 -7.17 -28.50 -3.33
C ALA A 330 -8.36 -28.07 -4.20
N LYS A 331 -9.04 -26.97 -3.84
CA LYS A 331 -10.15 -26.42 -4.63
C LYS A 331 -9.68 -25.85 -5.98
N LEU A 332 -8.52 -25.21 -6.02
CA LEU A 332 -7.95 -24.67 -7.26
C LEU A 332 -7.48 -25.80 -8.19
N SER A 333 -6.84 -26.84 -7.63
CA SER A 333 -6.46 -28.06 -8.35
C SER A 333 -7.69 -28.79 -8.92
N ALA A 334 -8.75 -28.98 -8.12
CA ALA A 334 -10.00 -29.57 -8.60
C ALA A 334 -10.72 -28.74 -9.69
N ARG A 335 -10.30 -27.48 -9.89
CA ARG A 335 -10.79 -26.61 -10.97
C ARG A 335 -9.87 -26.63 -12.20
N GLY A 336 -8.82 -27.46 -12.20
CA GLY A 336 -7.90 -27.63 -13.34
C GLY A 336 -6.84 -26.55 -13.46
N LEU A 337 -6.53 -25.81 -12.39
CA LEU A 337 -5.43 -24.85 -12.42
C LEU A 337 -4.10 -25.58 -12.63
N ASP A 338 -3.17 -24.98 -13.39
CA ASP A 338 -1.91 -25.64 -13.73
C ASP A 338 -1.01 -25.86 -12.51
N GLY A 339 -0.21 -26.93 -12.57
CA GLY A 339 0.62 -27.36 -11.45
C GLY A 339 1.71 -26.36 -11.06
N ASN A 340 2.22 -25.56 -12.00
CA ASN A 340 3.26 -24.57 -11.71
C ASN A 340 2.67 -23.38 -10.95
N THR A 341 1.54 -22.85 -11.39
CA THR A 341 0.79 -21.78 -10.71
C THR A 341 0.23 -22.23 -9.36
N LEU A 342 -0.09 -23.51 -9.18
CA LEU A 342 -0.48 -24.06 -7.87
C LEU A 342 0.70 -24.22 -6.91
N ARG A 343 1.90 -24.51 -7.43
CA ARG A 343 3.11 -24.71 -6.64
C ARG A 343 3.71 -23.39 -6.17
N TRP A 344 3.69 -22.38 -7.04
CA TRP A 344 4.06 -21.00 -6.71
C TRP A 344 3.04 -20.39 -5.75
#